data_AF-A0A813YMF3-F1
#
_entry.id   AF-A0A813YMF3-F1
#
_cell.length_a   1.000
_cell.length_b   1.000
_cell.length_c   1.000
_cell.angle_alpha   90.00
_cell.angle_beta   90.00
_cell.angle_gamma   90.00
#
_symmetry.space_group_name_H-M   'P 1'
#
loop_
_entity.id
_entity.type
_entity.pdbx_description
1 polymer ?
#
loop_
_entity_poly.entity_id
_entity_poly.type
_entity_poly.pdbx_seq_one_letter_code
_entity_poly.pdbx_strand_id
1 'polypeptide(L)'
;MSFALMRGFRPLSRIVHPSLVNSYFLSGPSLKSTIPIANGTAIQPVFSPQNPTANMAVFTTSDHWKIERVVAVAMLAIIPGSFVYDSALMNYLLAATMAIHAHWGMEAVLIDYCPRKALPFANLVRYAMTAIAFGGLCYFNYNDMGLTKALKALWALH
;
A
#
# COMPACT_ATOMS: atom_id res chain seq x y z
N MET A 1 -45.38 28.21 -23.74
CA MET A 1 -45.79 26.85 -23.29
C MET A 1 -44.97 26.50 -22.05
N SER A 2 -45.67 26.13 -20.96
CA SER A 2 -45.29 25.79 -19.55
C SER A 2 -43.84 25.36 -19.27
N PHE A 3 -43.11 25.70 -18.18
CA PHE A 3 -43.39 25.93 -16.73
C PHE A 3 -44.06 24.78 -15.96
N ALA A 4 -43.25 23.90 -15.32
CA ALA A 4 -43.58 23.10 -14.12
C ALA A 4 -42.25 22.52 -13.55
N LEU A 5 -41.60 23.13 -12.55
CA LEU A 5 -41.80 23.12 -11.09
C LEU A 5 -41.17 21.94 -10.32
N MET A 6 -40.18 22.35 -9.51
CA MET A 6 -39.59 21.80 -8.29
C MET A 6 -40.39 20.75 -7.50
N ARG A 7 -39.67 19.86 -6.78
CA ARG A 7 -39.60 19.83 -5.29
C ARG A 7 -38.79 18.62 -4.77
N GLY A 8 -37.99 18.83 -3.72
CA GLY A 8 -37.74 17.80 -2.71
C GLY A 8 -36.29 17.52 -2.30
N PHE A 9 -35.66 18.42 -1.54
CA PHE A 9 -34.60 18.04 -0.60
C PHE A 9 -35.26 17.53 0.70
N ARG A 10 -34.91 16.33 1.20
CA ARG A 10 -34.79 15.98 2.63
C ARG A 10 -33.91 14.73 2.85
N PRO A 11 -33.17 14.63 3.97
CA PRO A 11 -32.00 13.76 4.13
C PRO A 11 -32.34 12.41 4.79
N LEU A 12 -31.58 11.36 4.47
CA LEU A 12 -31.55 10.12 5.26
C LEU A 12 -30.18 10.02 5.95
N SER A 13 -30.06 10.75 7.06
CA SER A 13 -29.19 10.28 8.13
C SER A 13 -29.95 9.17 8.87
N ARG A 14 -29.20 8.14 9.26
CA ARG A 14 -29.53 7.07 10.21
C ARG A 14 -29.97 5.73 9.62
N ILE A 15 -29.27 4.71 10.12
CA ILE A 15 -29.58 3.27 10.14
C ILE A 15 -29.02 2.47 8.96
N VAL A 16 -27.70 2.23 8.95
CA VAL A 16 -27.18 0.90 8.58
C VAL A 16 -26.20 0.46 9.67
N HIS A 17 -26.62 -0.59 10.37
CA HIS A 17 -25.97 -1.21 11.52
C HIS A 17 -24.77 -2.07 11.05
N PRO A 18 -23.62 -2.12 11.76
CA PRO A 18 -22.42 -2.85 11.30
C PRO A 18 -22.60 -4.36 11.11
N SER A 19 -23.69 -4.93 11.62
CA SER A 19 -23.99 -6.37 11.51
C SER A 19 -24.59 -6.80 10.18
N LEU A 20 -25.08 -5.88 9.35
CA LEU A 20 -25.73 -6.22 8.07
C LEU A 20 -24.76 -6.27 6.88
N VAL A 21 -23.56 -5.70 7.01
CA VAL A 21 -22.55 -5.76 5.93
C VAL A 21 -21.87 -7.13 5.89
N ASN A 22 -21.83 -7.85 7.01
CA ASN A 22 -21.13 -9.13 7.13
C ASN A 22 -21.92 -10.31 6.53
N SER A 23 -23.24 -10.18 6.33
CA SER A 23 -24.08 -11.26 5.80
C SER A 23 -24.04 -11.39 4.28
N TYR A 24 -23.67 -10.35 3.53
CA TYR A 24 -23.53 -10.47 2.07
C TYR A 24 -22.22 -11.15 1.65
N PHE A 25 -21.24 -11.24 2.55
CA PHE A 25 -19.90 -11.76 2.27
C PHE A 25 -19.70 -13.25 2.64
N LEU A 26 -20.65 -13.86 3.38
CA LEU A 26 -20.49 -15.25 3.87
C LEU A 26 -21.67 -16.19 3.55
N SER A 27 -22.68 -15.77 2.80
CA SER A 27 -23.76 -16.66 2.35
C SER A 27 -23.94 -16.62 0.84
N GLY A 28 -23.02 -17.24 0.10
CA GLY A 28 -23.27 -17.69 -1.27
C GLY A 28 -24.07 -19.00 -1.25
N PRO A 29 -25.05 -19.20 -2.15
CA PRO A 29 -25.84 -20.43 -2.17
C PRO A 29 -24.97 -21.61 -2.57
N SER A 30 -24.98 -22.67 -1.76
CA SER A 30 -24.53 -24.01 -2.16
C SER A 30 -25.49 -24.53 -3.23
N LEU A 31 -25.18 -24.30 -4.50
CA LEU A 31 -25.91 -24.88 -5.61
C LEU A 31 -25.47 -26.34 -5.75
N LYS A 32 -26.31 -27.27 -5.24
CA LYS A 32 -26.27 -28.68 -5.63
C LYS A 32 -26.45 -28.74 -7.14
N SER A 33 -25.42 -29.18 -7.86
CA SER A 33 -25.51 -29.39 -9.31
C SER A 33 -26.45 -30.57 -9.59
N THR A 34 -27.60 -30.28 -10.18
CA THR A 34 -28.38 -31.28 -10.93
C THR A 34 -28.80 -30.59 -12.22
N ILE A 35 -27.95 -30.72 -13.24
CA ILE A 35 -28.27 -30.30 -14.60
C ILE A 35 -28.49 -31.58 -15.42
N PRO A 36 -29.64 -31.77 -16.07
CA PRO A 36 -29.81 -32.85 -17.02
C PRO A 36 -28.96 -32.56 -18.27
N ILE A 37 -28.12 -33.52 -18.63
CA ILE A 37 -27.24 -33.45 -19.81
C ILE A 37 -28.11 -33.47 -21.06
N ALA A 38 -28.17 -32.34 -21.77
CA ALA A 38 -28.60 -32.28 -23.17
C ALA A 38 -27.37 -31.96 -24.02
N ASN A 39 -27.16 -32.78 -25.05
CA ASN A 39 -26.07 -32.73 -26.01
C ASN A 39 -25.74 -31.32 -26.55
N GLY A 40 -24.45 -31.04 -26.71
CA GLY A 40 -23.94 -30.04 -27.65
C GLY A 40 -23.20 -28.87 -27.02
N THR A 41 -21.87 -28.87 -27.18
CA THR A 41 -20.92 -27.77 -26.90
C THR A 41 -20.88 -27.26 -25.45
N ALA A 42 -20.02 -27.87 -24.64
CA ALA A 42 -19.60 -27.29 -23.37
C ALA A 42 -18.89 -25.94 -23.62
N ILE A 43 -19.57 -24.83 -23.31
CA ILE A 43 -18.89 -23.54 -23.12
C ILE A 43 -18.03 -23.71 -21.87
N GLN A 44 -16.72 -23.83 -22.08
CA GLN A 44 -15.76 -23.80 -20.99
C GLN A 44 -15.93 -22.45 -20.26
N PRO A 45 -16.11 -22.43 -18.92
CA PRO A 45 -16.01 -21.18 -18.19
C PRO A 45 -14.64 -20.56 -18.45
N VAL A 46 -14.62 -19.31 -18.95
CA VAL A 46 -13.40 -18.54 -19.30
C VAL A 46 -12.46 -18.33 -18.09
N PHE A 47 -12.93 -18.66 -16.89
CA PHE A 47 -12.12 -18.70 -15.69
C PHE A 47 -11.79 -20.14 -15.31
N SER A 48 -10.81 -20.73 -15.98
CA SER A 48 -10.06 -21.83 -15.37
C SER A 48 -9.26 -21.21 -14.22
N PRO A 49 -9.46 -21.61 -12.95
CA PRO A 49 -8.45 -21.34 -11.94
C PRO A 49 -7.18 -21.99 -12.48
N GLN A 50 -6.14 -21.19 -12.78
CA GLN A 50 -4.86 -21.78 -13.12
C GLN A 50 -4.51 -22.75 -12.00
N ASN A 51 -4.40 -24.02 -12.35
CA ASN A 51 -3.93 -25.08 -11.49
C ASN A 51 -2.66 -24.56 -10.80
N PRO A 52 -2.60 -24.44 -9.46
CA PRO A 52 -1.40 -24.01 -8.77
C PRO A 52 -0.38 -25.17 -8.76
N THR A 53 -0.02 -25.67 -9.93
CA THR A 53 1.15 -26.51 -10.12
C THR A 53 2.36 -25.62 -10.26
N ALA A 54 2.77 -25.06 -9.13
CA ALA A 54 4.17 -24.85 -8.78
C ALA A 54 4.23 -24.45 -7.31
N ASN A 55 4.98 -25.20 -6.51
CA ASN A 55 5.39 -24.84 -5.15
C ASN A 55 6.37 -23.65 -5.17
N MET A 56 5.97 -22.55 -5.82
CA MET A 56 6.71 -21.29 -5.89
C MET A 56 5.90 -20.32 -5.03
N ALA A 57 6.50 -19.80 -3.96
CA ALA A 57 5.89 -18.73 -3.19
C ALA A 57 5.73 -17.50 -4.11
N VAL A 58 4.53 -17.30 -4.66
CA VAL A 58 4.21 -16.12 -5.46
C VAL A 58 4.00 -14.96 -4.51
N PHE A 59 4.83 -13.92 -4.60
CA PHE A 59 4.62 -12.68 -3.86
C PHE A 59 3.38 -11.97 -4.37
N THR A 60 2.32 -11.94 -3.56
CA THR A 60 1.03 -11.37 -3.99
C THR A 60 0.94 -9.88 -3.67
N THR A 61 0.05 -9.16 -4.36
CA THR A 61 -0.34 -7.79 -3.97
C THR A 61 -0.81 -7.72 -2.52
N SER A 62 -1.43 -8.80 -2.03
CA SER A 62 -1.87 -8.87 -0.64
C SER A 62 -0.71 -8.98 0.36
N ASP A 63 0.45 -9.49 -0.05
CA ASP A 63 1.62 -9.55 0.81
C ASP A 63 2.40 -8.24 0.77
N HIS A 64 2.42 -7.56 -0.39
CA HIS A 64 2.95 -6.21 -0.52
C HIS A 64 2.28 -5.24 0.45
N TRP A 65 0.94 -5.21 0.48
CA TRP A 65 0.21 -4.31 1.38
C TRP A 65 0.56 -4.57 2.86
N LYS A 66 0.69 -5.84 3.26
CA LYS A 66 1.05 -6.21 4.64
C LYS A 66 2.45 -5.72 4.98
N ILE A 67 3.42 -5.92 4.09
CA ILE A 67 4.80 -5.51 4.32
C ILE A 67 4.91 -3.98 4.43
N GLU A 68 4.19 -3.23 3.60
CA GLU A 68 4.14 -1.78 3.73
C GLU A 68 3.69 -1.35 5.13
N ARG A 69 2.67 -2.01 5.69
CA ARG A 69 2.20 -1.71 7.05
C ARG A 69 3.22 -2.10 8.11
N VAL A 70 3.86 -3.26 7.96
CA VAL A 70 4.91 -3.70 8.88
C VAL A 70 6.06 -2.68 8.91
N VAL A 71 6.52 -2.21 7.74
CA VAL A 71 7.56 -1.19 7.65
C VAL A 71 7.10 0.14 8.26
N ALA A 72 5.86 0.56 8.01
CA ALA A 72 5.32 1.79 8.61
C ALA A 72 5.25 1.73 10.14
N VAL A 73 4.76 0.61 10.70
CA VAL A 73 4.71 0.39 12.15
C VAL A 73 6.11 0.29 12.76
N ALA A 74 7.04 -0.38 12.08
CA ALA A 74 8.43 -0.46 12.50
C ALA A 74 9.08 0.94 12.53
N MET A 75 8.89 1.75 11.49
CA MET A 75 9.40 3.12 11.44
C MET A 75 8.86 3.97 12.61
N LEU A 76 7.58 3.82 12.94
CA LEU A 76 6.96 4.52 14.07
C LEU A 76 7.63 4.19 15.42
N ALA A 77 8.10 2.96 15.62
CA ALA A 77 8.84 2.56 16.82
C ALA A 77 10.31 2.98 16.76
N ILE A 78 10.94 2.90 15.58
CA ILE A 78 12.35 3.23 15.38
C ILE A 78 12.62 4.72 15.60
N ILE A 79 11.70 5.61 15.20
CA ILE A 79 11.86 7.06 15.41
C ILE A 79 12.10 7.38 16.89
N PRO A 80 11.16 7.16 17.84
CA PRO A 80 11.43 7.44 19.25
C PRO A 80 12.58 6.58 19.81
N GLY A 81 12.71 5.34 19.33
CA GLY A 81 13.80 4.44 19.71
C GLY A 81 15.19 5.02 19.42
N SER A 82 15.38 5.69 18.29
CA SER A 82 16.67 6.28 17.90
C SER A 82 17.02 7.51 18.74
N PHE A 83 16.01 8.28 19.18
CA PHE A 83 16.23 9.44 20.05
C PHE A 83 16.65 9.05 21.47
N VAL A 84 16.08 7.95 22.00
CA VAL A 84 16.43 7.40 23.32
C VAL A 84 17.75 6.63 23.27
N TYR A 85 17.91 5.74 22.28
CA TYR A 85 19.11 4.91 22.11
C TYR A 85 19.82 5.24 20.79
N ASP A 86 20.67 6.25 20.86
CA ASP A 86 21.42 6.74 19.71
C ASP A 86 22.65 5.86 19.43
N SER A 87 22.43 4.85 18.59
CA SER A 87 23.45 3.91 18.14
C SER A 87 23.56 3.89 16.63
N ALA A 88 24.70 3.44 16.09
CA ALA A 88 24.89 3.29 14.65
C ALA A 88 23.78 2.43 14.03
N LEU A 89 23.42 1.32 14.68
CA LEU A 89 22.34 0.44 14.22
C LEU A 89 21.00 1.18 14.11
N MET A 90 20.60 1.93 15.13
CA MET A 90 19.33 2.68 15.10
C MET A 90 19.31 3.75 14.01
N ASN A 91 20.44 4.43 13.77
CA ASN A 91 20.55 5.40 12.69
C ASN A 91 20.46 4.76 11.29
N TYR A 92 21.04 3.57 11.08
CA TYR A 92 20.88 2.83 9.83
C TYR A 92 19.47 2.25 9.65
N LEU A 93 18.85 1.74 10.71
CA LEU A 93 17.46 1.29 10.69
C LEU A 93 16.50 2.44 10.37
N LEU A 94 16.73 3.62 10.95
CA LEU A 94 15.98 4.83 10.65
C LEU A 94 16.15 5.22 9.18
N ALA A 95 17.38 5.24 8.67
CA ALA A 95 17.65 5.53 7.26
C ALA A 95 16.95 4.54 6.31
N ALA A 96 17.05 3.23 6.59
CA ALA A 96 16.48 2.18 5.75
C ALA A 96 14.94 2.21 5.75
N THR A 97 14.33 2.29 6.93
CA THR A 97 12.87 2.30 7.04
C THR A 97 12.26 3.57 6.45
N MET A 98 12.89 4.73 6.65
CA MET A 98 12.49 5.98 6.01
C MET A 98 12.55 5.89 4.48
N ALA A 99 13.67 5.40 3.93
CA ALA A 99 13.85 5.28 2.49
C ALA A 99 12.86 4.30 1.85
N ILE A 100 12.67 3.12 2.44
CA ILE A 100 11.73 2.10 1.94
C ILE A 100 10.28 2.63 2.01
N HIS A 101 9.89 3.25 3.14
CA HIS A 101 8.56 3.82 3.30
C HIS A 101 8.27 4.90 2.26
N ALA A 102 9.23 5.81 2.04
CA ALA A 102 9.11 6.85 1.02
C ALA A 102 9.08 6.27 -0.41
N HIS A 103 9.83 5.19 -0.68
CA HIS A 103 9.89 4.56 -2.00
C HIS A 103 8.53 3.99 -2.45
N TRP A 104 7.85 3.27 -1.55
CA TRP A 104 6.50 2.73 -1.81
C TRP A 104 5.42 3.81 -1.72
N GLY A 105 5.56 4.78 -0.80
CA GLY A 105 4.65 5.93 -0.74
C GLY A 105 4.65 6.74 -2.04
N MET A 106 5.82 6.95 -2.63
CA MET A 106 5.95 7.63 -3.92
C MET A 106 5.37 6.80 -5.07
N GLU A 107 5.48 5.47 -5.03
CA GLU A 107 4.87 4.60 -6.02
C GLU A 107 3.34 4.76 -6.07
N ALA A 108 2.68 4.80 -4.90
CA ALA A 108 1.25 5.06 -4.82
C ALA A 108 0.86 6.41 -5.46
N VAL A 109 1.60 7.49 -5.13
CA VAL A 109 1.38 8.81 -5.72
C VAL A 109 1.59 8.80 -7.24
N LEU A 110 2.61 8.11 -7.74
CA LEU A 110 2.85 8.03 -9.19
C LEU A 110 1.74 7.30 -9.91
N ILE A 111 1.26 6.17 -9.38
CA ILE A 111 0.20 5.39 -10.03
C ILE A 111 -1.11 6.17 -10.09
N ASP A 112 -1.41 6.95 -9.05
CA ASP A 112 -2.67 7.71 -8.96
C ASP A 112 -2.67 8.98 -9.84
N TYR A 113 -1.55 9.69 -9.93
CA TYR A 113 -1.51 11.03 -10.51
C TYR A 113 -0.65 11.18 -11.76
N CYS A 114 0.27 10.26 -12.04
CA CYS A 114 1.16 10.38 -13.20
C CYS A 114 0.46 9.89 -14.47
N PRO A 115 0.46 10.69 -15.57
CA PRO A 115 -0.02 10.22 -16.85
C PRO A 115 0.71 8.96 -17.30
N ARG A 116 -0.01 7.97 -17.85
CA ARG A 116 0.56 6.68 -18.25
C ARG A 116 1.76 6.77 -19.20
N LYS A 117 1.85 7.83 -20.01
CA LYS A 117 2.99 8.11 -20.91
C LYS A 117 4.26 8.54 -20.16
N ALA A 118 4.12 9.19 -19.00
CA ALA A 118 5.23 9.68 -18.18
C ALA A 118 5.64 8.68 -17.09
N LEU A 119 4.81 7.68 -16.77
CA LEU A 119 5.08 6.66 -15.75
C LEU A 119 6.45 5.97 -15.87
N PRO A 120 6.96 5.58 -17.06
CA PRO A 120 8.27 4.93 -17.16
C PRO A 120 9.41 5.85 -16.68
N PHE A 121 9.37 7.12 -17.09
CA PHE A 121 10.35 8.12 -16.67
C PHE A 121 10.21 8.43 -15.17
N ALA A 122 8.98 8.61 -14.69
CA ALA A 122 8.72 8.88 -13.28
C ALA A 122 9.19 7.72 -12.38
N ASN A 123 9.03 6.47 -12.82
CA ASN A 123 9.57 5.31 -12.11
C ASN A 123 11.11 5.31 -12.07
N LEU A 124 11.77 5.67 -13.18
CA LEU A 124 13.23 5.83 -13.19
C LEU A 124 13.69 6.88 -12.17
N VAL A 125 13.02 8.04 -12.14
CA VAL A 125 13.30 9.11 -11.17
C VAL A 125 13.05 8.62 -9.74
N ARG A 126 11.96 7.89 -9.47
CA ARG A 126 11.68 7.31 -8.15
C ARG A 126 12.81 6.40 -7.69
N TYR A 127 13.29 5.49 -8.54
CA TYR A 127 14.44 4.62 -8.21
C TYR A 127 15.72 5.42 -7.97
N ALA A 128 16.05 6.36 -8.86
CA ALA A 128 17.24 7.20 -8.74
C ALA A 128 17.22 8.04 -7.45
N MET A 129 16.11 8.72 -7.18
CA MET A 129 15.92 9.52 -5.97
C MET A 129 16.04 8.66 -4.71
N THR A 130 15.48 7.45 -4.71
CA THR A 130 15.58 6.53 -3.56
C THR A 130 17.02 6.06 -3.36
N ALA A 131 17.73 5.70 -4.43
CA ALA A 131 19.12 5.27 -4.35
C ALA A 131 20.04 6.40 -3.85
N ILE A 132 19.86 7.62 -4.37
CA ILE A 132 20.61 8.80 -3.95
C ILE A 132 20.29 9.15 -2.49
N ALA A 133 19.01 9.16 -2.10
CA ALA A 133 18.61 9.47 -0.74
C ALA A 133 19.13 8.42 0.25
N PHE A 134 18.92 7.14 -0.01
CA PHE A 134 19.38 6.07 0.88
C PHE A 134 20.92 6.00 0.95
N GLY A 135 21.59 6.14 -0.21
CA GLY A 135 23.05 6.22 -0.28
C GLY A 135 23.59 7.43 0.49
N GLY A 136 22.97 8.59 0.35
CA GLY A 136 23.33 9.81 1.08
C GLY A 136 23.12 9.68 2.58
N LEU A 137 22.00 9.10 3.03
CA LEU A 137 21.73 8.82 4.44
C LEU A 137 22.74 7.82 5.02
N CYS A 138 23.08 6.76 4.27
CA CYS A 138 24.09 5.79 4.69
C CYS A 138 25.49 6.41 4.75
N TYR A 139 25.84 7.24 3.77
CA TYR A 139 27.10 7.98 3.73
C TYR A 139 27.21 8.93 4.91
N PHE A 140 26.14 9.67 5.21
CA PHE A 140 26.06 10.58 6.36
C PHE A 140 26.18 9.83 7.70
N ASN A 141 25.53 8.67 7.83
CA ASN A 141 25.66 7.82 9.01
C ASN A 141 27.07 7.25 9.19
N TYR A 142 27.83 7.06 8.11
CA TYR A 142 29.18 6.49 8.16
C TYR A 142 30.26 7.55 8.38
N ASN A 143 30.18 8.69 7.68
CA ASN A 143 31.24 9.69 7.62
C ASN A 143 31.01 10.89 8.56
N ASP A 144 29.80 11.05 9.10
CA ASP A 144 29.43 12.17 9.97
C ASP A 144 28.91 11.65 11.32
N MET A 145 28.28 12.51 12.12
CA MET A 145 27.77 12.21 13.47
C MET A 145 26.52 11.33 13.49
N GLY A 146 25.89 11.07 12.34
CA GLY A 146 24.67 10.27 12.21
C GLY A 146 23.37 11.05 12.36
N LEU A 147 22.28 10.50 11.79
CA LEU A 147 20.99 11.20 11.63
C LEU A 147 20.40 11.75 12.93
N THR A 148 20.36 10.95 13.98
CA THR A 148 19.70 11.34 15.23
C THR A 148 20.47 12.44 15.95
N LYS A 149 21.81 12.39 15.95
CA LYS A 149 22.64 13.47 16.50
C LYS A 149 22.53 14.75 15.69
N ALA A 150 22.54 14.63 14.37
CA ALA A 150 22.39 15.77 13.49
C ALA A 150 21.04 16.48 13.69
N LEU A 151 19.95 15.72 13.85
CA LEU A 151 18.63 16.29 14.16
C LEU A 151 18.61 16.98 15.53
N LYS A 152 19.22 16.38 16.56
CA LYS A 152 19.35 17.00 17.89
C LYS A 152 20.16 18.29 17.84
N ALA A 153 21.28 18.31 17.11
CA ALA A 153 22.11 19.49 16.93
C ALA A 153 21.40 20.59 16.14
N LEU A 154 20.69 20.22 15.06
CA LEU A 154 19.88 21.14 14.28
C LEU A 154 18.79 21.79 15.14
N TRP A 155 18.13 21.02 16.00
CA TRP A 155 17.08 21.54 16.87
C TRP A 155 17.62 22.45 17.98
N ALA A 156 18.87 22.25 18.41
CA ALA A 156 19.52 23.10 19.41
C ALA A 156 19.97 24.47 18.87
N LEU A 157 19.86 24.71 17.55
CA LEU A 157 20.17 26.01 16.93
C LEU A 157 19.01 27.03 17.05
N HIS A 158 17.82 26.57 17.44
CA HIS A 158 16.64 27.40 17.70
C HIS A 158 16.56 27.76 19.18
#